data_AF-A0A379FIC7-F1
#
_entry.id   AF-A0A379FIC7-F1
#
_cell.length_a   1.000
_cell.length_b   1.000
_cell.length_c   1.000
_cell.angle_alpha   90.00
_cell.angle_beta   90.00
_cell.angle_gamma   90.00
#
_symmetry.space_group_name_H-M   'P 1'
#
loop_
_entity.id
_entity.type
_entity.pdbx_description
1 polymer ?
#
loop_
_entity_poly.entity_id
_entity_poly.type
_entity_poly.pdbx_seq_one_letter_code
_entity_poly.pdbx_strand_id
1 'polypeptide(L)' 'MNMEKLIIYSVKHNASDLHLCCGDVPRLRINGVLYQQNQCKPITSDTLLKWITPYLTTAQLQFFGKEGKLIRR' A
#
# COMPACT_ATOMS: atom_id res chain seq x y z
N MET A 1 -5.08 7.55 9.69
CA MET A 1 -5.18 7.39 8.23
C MET A 1 -5.60 5.95 7.92
N ASN A 2 -6.49 5.68 6.97
CA ASN A 2 -6.84 4.32 6.51
C ASN A 2 -6.53 4.19 5.00
N MET A 3 -6.65 2.98 4.46
CA MET A 3 -6.28 2.70 3.06
C MET A 3 -7.06 3.58 2.07
N GLU A 4 -8.37 3.69 2.22
CA GLU A 4 -9.23 4.50 1.34
C GLU A 4 -8.80 5.97 1.30
N LYS A 5 -8.50 6.57 2.45
CA LYS A 5 -8.01 7.95 2.49
C LYS A 5 -6.67 8.12 1.80
N LEU A 6 -5.77 7.13 1.90
CA LEU A 6 -4.49 7.16 1.18
C LEU A 6 -4.69 7.05 -0.34
N ILE A 7 -5.62 6.22 -0.80
CA ILE A 7 -5.98 6.11 -2.23
C ILE A 7 -6.59 7.41 -2.74
N ILE A 8 -7.56 7.97 -2.01
CA ILE A 8 -8.18 9.26 -2.39
C ILE A 8 -7.11 10.35 -2.41
N TYR A 9 -6.21 10.37 -1.44
CA TYR A 9 -5.12 11.32 -1.37
C TYR A 9 -4.14 11.15 -2.56
N SER A 10 -3.76 9.91 -2.91
CA SER A 10 -2.88 9.66 -4.05
C SER A 10 -3.49 10.15 -5.38
N VAL A 11 -4.80 9.91 -5.58
CA VAL A 11 -5.53 10.38 -6.76
C VAL A 11 -5.58 11.92 -6.81
N LYS A 12 -5.90 12.57 -5.67
CA LYS A 12 -5.95 14.04 -5.58
C LYS A 12 -4.63 14.73 -5.90
N HIS A 13 -3.51 14.05 -5.65
CA HIS A 13 -2.16 14.54 -5.90
C HIS A 13 -1.58 14.03 -7.23
N ASN A 14 -2.40 13.44 -8.11
CA ASN A 14 -1.99 12.88 -9.40
C ASN A 14 -0.78 11.93 -9.27
N ALA A 15 -0.72 11.17 -8.19
CA ALA A 15 0.32 10.18 -8.00
C ALA A 15 0.09 8.99 -8.93
N SER A 16 1.15 8.51 -9.58
CA SER A 16 1.10 7.29 -10.40
C SER A 16 1.02 6.04 -9.52
N ASP A 17 1.69 6.06 -8.37
CA ASP A 17 1.81 4.91 -7.48
C ASP A 17 1.69 5.32 -6.00
N LEU A 18 1.08 4.43 -5.21
CA LEU A 18 1.08 4.46 -3.75
C LEU A 18 1.90 3.27 -3.23
N HIS A 19 2.98 3.55 -2.52
CA HIS A 19 3.86 2.55 -1.92
C HIS A 19 3.60 2.45 -0.41
N LEU A 20 3.40 1.23 0.07
CA LEU A 20 3.15 0.90 1.48
C LEU A 20 4.16 -0.16 1.91
N CYS A 21 4.95 0.16 2.94
CA CYS A 21 6.00 -0.72 3.46
C CYS A 21 6.02 -0.67 4.98
N CYS A 22 6.17 -1.82 5.63
CA CYS A 22 6.29 -1.89 7.09
C CYS A 22 7.55 -1.16 7.57
N GLY A 23 7.45 -0.45 8.70
CA GLY A 23 8.53 0.36 9.26
C GLY A 23 8.72 1.72 8.58
N ASP A 24 8.03 1.97 7.47
CA ASP A 24 8.08 3.21 6.70
C ASP A 24 6.73 3.94 6.73
N VAL A 25 6.76 5.25 6.48
CA VAL A 25 5.55 6.02 6.14
C VAL A 25 5.11 5.74 4.70
N PRO A 26 3.82 5.88 4.35
CA PRO A 26 3.36 5.80 2.96
C PRO A 26 4.19 6.71 2.04
N ARG A 27 4.41 6.29 0.80
CA ARG A 27 5.08 7.11 -0.22
C ARG A 27 4.23 7.21 -1.47
N LEU A 28 4.20 8.38 -2.07
CA LEU A 28 3.55 8.62 -3.36
C LEU A 28 4.62 8.79 -4.43
N ARG A 29 4.42 8.17 -5.59
CA ARG A 29 5.21 8.50 -6.79
C ARG A 29 4.49 9.58 -7.57
N ILE A 30 5.11 10.74 -7.73
CA ILE A 30 4.58 11.87 -8.51
C ILE A 30 5.66 12.27 -9.50
N ASN A 31 5.35 12.23 -10.80
CA ASN A 31 6.28 12.53 -11.88
C ASN A 31 7.62 11.77 -11.77
N GLY A 32 7.54 10.47 -11.44
CA GLY A 32 8.71 9.58 -11.31
C GLY A 32 9.42 9.63 -9.96
N VAL A 33 9.18 10.64 -9.13
CA VAL A 33 9.85 10.84 -7.83
C VAL A 33 9.00 10.34 -6.67
N LEU A 34 9.63 9.68 -5.69
CA LEU A 34 8.98 9.18 -4.47
C LEU A 34 8.99 10.23 -3.35
N TYR A 35 7.80 10.61 -2.88
CA TYR A 35 7.61 11.56 -1.78
C TYR A 35 7.02 10.86 -0.55
N GLN A 36 7.75 10.93 0.56
CA GLN A 36 7.29 10.42 1.86
C GLN A 36 6.14 11.25 2.42
N GLN A 37 5.15 10.58 3.00
CA GLN A 37 4.01 11.20 3.66
C GLN A 37 4.30 11.32 5.17
N ASN A 38 5.22 12.21 5.53
CA ASN A 38 5.76 12.36 6.89
C ASN A 38 4.72 12.77 7.95
N GLN A 39 3.55 13.24 7.52
CA GLN A 39 2.38 13.46 8.37
C GLN A 39 1.72 12.14 8.86
N CYS A 40 2.09 11.00 8.29
CA CYS A 40 1.63 9.68 8.70
C CYS A 40 2.60 9.03 9.69
N LYS A 41 2.10 8.05 10.44
CA LYS A 41 2.95 7.17 11.24
C LYS A 41 3.53 6.05 10.37
N PRO A 42 4.70 5.49 10.73
CA PRO A 42 5.20 4.27 10.13
C PRO A 42 4.16 3.16 10.15
N ILE A 43 4.05 2.41 9.06
CA ILE A 43 3.08 1.34 8.90
C ILE A 43 3.59 0.11 9.66
N THR A 44 2.73 -0.51 10.47
CA THR A 44 3.02 -1.80 11.11
C THR A 44 2.54 -2.95 10.23
N SER A 45 3.08 -4.15 10.42
CA SER A 45 2.64 -5.36 9.72
C SER A 45 1.14 -5.61 9.90
N ASP A 46 0.63 -5.49 11.12
CA ASP A 46 -0.80 -5.67 11.41
C ASP A 46 -1.67 -4.64 10.68
N THR A 47 -1.20 -3.39 10.61
CA THR A 47 -1.90 -2.32 9.91
C THR A 47 -1.94 -2.60 8.41
N LEU A 48 -0.81 -2.98 7.82
CA LEU A 48 -0.72 -3.29 6.40
C LEU A 48 -1.59 -4.49 6.02
N LEU A 49 -1.57 -5.55 6.82
CA LEU A 49 -2.39 -6.73 6.60
C LEU A 49 -3.88 -6.38 6.69
N LYS A 50 -4.28 -5.60 7.70
CA LYS A 50 -5.66 -5.11 7.87
C LYS A 50 -6.10 -4.25 6.68
N TRP A 51 -5.21 -3.45 6.12
CA TRP A 51 -5.51 -2.62 4.95
C TRP A 51 -5.66 -3.40 3.66
N ILE A 52 -4.82 -4.42 3.42
CA ILE A 52 -4.78 -5.11 2.13
C ILE A 52 -5.78 -6.26 2.03
N THR A 53 -6.05 -6.95 3.14
CA THR A 53 -6.93 -8.14 3.19
C THR A 53 -8.30 -7.91 2.54
N PRO A 54 -9.00 -6.76 2.77
CA PRO A 54 -10.28 -6.50 2.14
C PRO A 54 -10.26 -6.41 0.60
N TYR A 55 -9.09 -6.17 0.00
CA TYR A 55 -8.92 -6.03 -1.46
C TYR A 55 -8.45 -7.32 -2.13
N LEU A 56 -8.22 -8.38 -1.37
CA LEU A 56 -7.75 -9.67 -1.86
C LEU A 56 -8.84 -10.71 -1.69
N THR A 57 -9.09 -11.48 -2.75
CA THR A 57 -9.90 -12.69 -2.66
C THR A 57 -9.19 -13.75 -1.82
N THR A 58 -9.94 -14.72 -1.28
CA THR A 58 -9.35 -15.86 -0.56
C THR A 58 -8.30 -16.61 -1.40
N ALA A 59 -8.54 -16.76 -2.70
CA ALA A 59 -7.59 -17.39 -3.61
C ALA A 59 -6.29 -16.58 -3.75
N GLN A 60 -6.39 -15.25 -3.83
CA GLN A 60 -5.23 -14.35 -3.87
C GLN A 60 -4.44 -14.39 -2.56
N LEU A 61 -5.10 -14.39 -1.40
CA LEU A 61 -4.44 -14.53 -0.10
C LEU A 61 -3.69 -15.85 0.04
N GLN A 62 -4.32 -16.97 -0.34
CA GLN A 62 -3.67 -18.28 -0.32
C GLN A 62 -2.47 -18.34 -1.27
N PHE A 63 -2.60 -17.78 -2.48
CA PHE A 63 -1.50 -17.71 -3.43
C PHE A 63 -0.35 -16.85 -2.91
N PHE A 64 -0.65 -15.68 -2.33
CA PHE A 64 0.34 -14.81 -1.71
C PHE A 64 1.10 -15.51 -0.58
N GLY A 65 0.41 -16.25 0.29
CA GLY A 65 1.03 -17.00 1.38
C GLY A 65 2.01 -18.08 0.92
N LYS A 66 1.84 -18.61 -0.30
CA LYS A 66 2.75 -19.61 -0.88
C LYS A 66 3.90 -18.98 -1.65
N GLU A 67 3.61 -17.96 -2.46
CA GLU A 67 4.55 -17.41 -3.44
C GLU A 67 5.26 -16.12 -2.96
N GLY A 68 4.79 -15.51 -1.88
CA GLY A 68 5.26 -14.21 -1.39
C GLY A 68 4.90 -13.03 -2.30
N LYS A 69 4.11 -13.26 -3.36
CA LYS A 69 3.67 -12.24 -4.33
C LYS A 69 2.34 -12.63 -4.96
N LEU A 70 1.60 -11.63 -5.45
CA LEU A 70 0.29 -11.82 -6.09
C LEU A 70 0.34 -11.89 -7.62
N ILE A 71 1.44 -11.45 -8.23
CA ILE A 71 1.58 -11.38 -9.69
C ILE A 71 2.48 -12.53 -10.15
N ARG A 72 1.99 -13.31 -11.12
CA ARG A 72 2.81 -14.26 -11.88
C ARG A 72 3.65 -13.45 -12.85
N ARG A 73 4.98 -13.58 -12.73
CA ARG A 73 5.92 -13.10 -13.75
C ARG A 73 6.08 -14.18 -14.80
#